data_AF-A0A9D0NVW4-F1
#
_entry.id   AF-A0A9D0NVW4-F1
#
_cell.length_a   1.000
_cell.length_b   1.000
_cell.length_c   1.000
_cell.angle_alpha   90.00
_cell.angle_beta   90.00
_cell.angle_gamma   90.00
#
_symmetry.space_group_name_H-M   'P 1'
#
loop_
_entity.id
_entity.type
_entity.pdbx_description
1 polymer ?
#
loop_
_entity_poly.entity_id
_entity_poly.type
_entity_poly.pdbx_seq_one_letter_code
_entity_poly.pdbx_strand_id
1 'polypeptide(L)'
;MSERTRQLVEIIGLSKEMLAQAREHEWARVAELEASRKTLVMQCFQHTTAEQDVPEVAAAIREILRLNQDVSEIGRQYQEQLVGEIHTGNIGRAATAAYLNCAP
;
A
#
# COMPACT_ATOMS: atom_id res chain seq x y z
N MET A 1 13.10 26.90 2.48
CA MET A 1 12.52 25.56 2.69
C MET A 1 13.57 24.71 3.38
N SER A 2 13.24 24.07 4.51
CA SER A 2 14.22 23.23 5.22
C SER A 2 14.47 21.92 4.45
N GLU A 3 15.62 21.28 4.68
CA GLU A 3 15.91 19.95 4.10
C GLU A 3 14.89 18.91 4.58
N ARG A 4 14.46 19.00 5.84
CA ARG A 4 13.40 18.12 6.39
C ARG A 4 12.06 18.33 5.69
N THR A 5 11.65 19.58 5.46
CA THR A 5 10.43 19.91 4.70
C THR A 5 10.49 19.29 3.30
N ARG A 6 11.66 19.36 2.65
CA ARG A 6 11.89 18.73 1.33
C ARG A 6 11.67 17.22 1.39
N GLN A 7 12.28 16.56 2.38
CA GLN A 7 12.14 15.11 2.58
C GLN A 7 10.70 14.71 2.88
N LEU A 8 9.96 15.47 3.70
CA LEU A 8 8.56 15.19 4.00
C LEU A 8 7.66 15.31 2.77
N VAL A 9 7.88 16.33 1.93
CA VAL A 9 7.17 16.48 0.65
C VAL A 9 7.44 15.29 -0.26
N GLU A 10 8.68 14.82 -0.33
CA GLU A 10 9.07 13.67 -1.14
C GLU A 10 8.45 12.36 -0.62
N ILE A 11 8.46 12.14 0.70
CA ILE A 11 7.83 10.97 1.35
C ILE A 11 6.32 10.95 1.08
N ILE A 12 5.66 12.11 1.18
CA ILE A 12 4.22 12.25 0.87
C ILE A 12 3.97 11.98 -0.61
N GLY A 13 4.83 12.48 -1.50
CA GLY A 13 4.76 12.23 -2.93
C GLY A 13 4.83 10.74 -3.26
N LEU A 14 5.84 10.04 -2.75
CA LEU A 14 5.97 8.58 -2.90
C LEU A 14 4.78 7.82 -2.31
N SER A 15 4.26 8.26 -1.16
CA SER A 15 3.09 7.62 -0.53
C SER A 15 1.81 7.79 -1.37
N LYS A 16 1.67 8.92 -2.08
CA LYS A 16 0.57 9.14 -3.03
C LYS A 16 0.73 8.30 -4.29
N GLU A 17 1.95 8.15 -4.80
CA GLU A 17 2.25 7.27 -5.94
C GLU A 17 1.97 5.80 -5.59
N MET A 18 2.39 5.34 -4.40
CA MET A 18 2.05 4.01 -3.88
C MET A 18 0.53 3.79 -3.85
N LEU A 19 -0.25 4.77 -3.41
CA LEU A 19 -1.70 4.68 -3.41
C LEU A 19 -2.29 4.58 -4.81
N ALA A 20 -1.77 5.34 -5.77
CA ALA A 20 -2.20 5.24 -7.17
C ALA A 20 -1.90 3.84 -7.74
N GLN A 21 -0.69 3.32 -7.54
CA GLN A 21 -0.27 2.00 -8.02
C GLN A 21 -1.04 0.87 -7.33
N ALA A 22 -1.36 1.00 -6.03
CA ALA A 22 -2.21 0.05 -5.32
C ALA A 22 -3.62 -0.03 -5.91
N ARG A 23 -4.20 1.10 -6.33
CA ARG A 23 -5.52 1.15 -7.00
C ARG A 23 -5.49 0.48 -8.38
N GLU A 24 -4.34 0.49 -9.03
CA GLU A 24 -4.09 -0.20 -10.30
C GLU A 24 -3.67 -1.67 -10.10
N HIS A 25 -3.59 -2.15 -8.85
CA HIS A 25 -3.11 -3.47 -8.47
C HIS A 25 -1.65 -3.78 -8.86
N GLU A 26 -0.85 -2.74 -9.11
CA GLU A 26 0.57 -2.83 -9.46
C GLU A 26 1.46 -3.03 -8.23
N TRP A 27 1.25 -4.14 -7.51
CA TRP A 27 1.88 -4.40 -6.21
C TRP A 27 3.42 -4.50 -6.25
N ALA A 28 3.98 -4.95 -7.37
CA ALA A 28 5.42 -4.95 -7.57
C ALA A 28 5.97 -3.52 -7.52
N ARG A 29 5.30 -2.58 -8.19
CA ARG A 29 5.67 -1.16 -8.18
C ARG A 29 5.47 -0.53 -6.81
N VAL A 30 4.40 -0.89 -6.09
CA VAL A 30 4.18 -0.45 -4.70
C VAL A 30 5.36 -0.84 -3.80
N ALA A 31 5.89 -2.05 -3.95
CA ALA A 31 7.04 -2.52 -3.15
C ALA A 31 8.35 -1.77 -3.47
N GLU A 32 8.60 -1.45 -4.75
CA GLU A 32 9.75 -0.62 -5.15
C GLU A 32 9.69 0.80 -4.56
N LEU A 33 8.51 1.40 -4.62
CA LEU A 33 8.25 2.72 -4.06
C LEU A 33 8.36 2.70 -2.53
N GLU A 34 7.89 1.65 -1.88
CA GLU A 34 8.05 1.47 -0.43
C GLU A 34 9.52 1.43 -0.01
N ALA A 35 10.34 0.65 -0.72
CA ALA A 35 11.78 0.54 -0.45
C ALA A 35 12.48 1.91 -0.56
N SER A 36 12.13 2.68 -1.60
CA SER A 36 12.65 4.04 -1.81
C SER A 36 12.21 4.99 -0.69
N ARG A 37 10.91 4.99 -0.36
CA ARG A 37 10.31 5.82 0.69
C ARG A 37 10.90 5.52 2.07
N LYS A 38 11.14 4.25 2.39
CA LYS A 38 11.69 3.82 3.69
C LYS A 38 13.03 4.49 3.99
N THR A 39 13.89 4.59 2.98
CA THR A 39 15.20 5.24 3.12
C THR A 39 15.05 6.72 3.49
N LEU A 40 14.15 7.44 2.81
CA LEU A 40 13.87 8.85 3.08
C LEU A 40 13.26 9.07 4.46
N VAL A 41 12.32 8.21 4.88
CA VAL A 41 11.73 8.27 6.23
C VAL A 41 12.81 8.12 7.28
N MET A 42 13.71 7.14 7.14
CA MET A 42 14.81 6.95 8.08
C MET A 42 15.73 8.17 8.17
N GLN A 43 16.06 8.80 7.04
CA GLN A 43 16.88 10.01 7.00
C GLN A 43 16.16 11.21 7.62
N CYS A 44 14.87 11.40 7.32
CA CYS A 44 14.06 12.53 7.80
C CYS A 44 13.94 12.57 9.33
N PHE A 45 13.88 11.40 9.96
CA PHE A 45 13.75 11.25 11.41
C PHE A 45 15.06 10.86 12.12
N GLN A 46 16.21 10.93 11.43
CA GLN A 46 17.51 10.62 12.02
C GLN A 46 17.94 11.64 13.09
N HIS A 47 17.47 12.88 12.99
CA HIS A 47 17.78 13.95 13.93
C HIS A 47 16.51 14.46 14.61
N THR A 48 16.67 14.94 15.84
CA THR A 48 15.58 15.54 16.63
C THR A 48 14.90 16.69 15.87
N THR A 49 13.58 16.75 15.98
CA THR A 49 12.79 17.84 15.40
C THR A 49 12.99 19.12 16.22
N ALA A 50 13.33 20.23 15.56
CA ALA A 50 13.38 21.53 16.22
C ALA A 50 11.96 21.96 16.59
N GLU A 51 11.76 22.62 17.74
CA GLU A 51 10.41 22.99 18.24
C GLU A 51 9.57 23.74 17.20
N GLN A 52 10.22 24.62 16.42
CA GLN A 52 9.61 25.39 15.35
C GLN A 52 9.05 24.54 14.19
N ASP A 53 9.57 23.33 13.97
CA ASP A 53 9.16 22.44 12.88
C ASP A 53 8.09 21.41 13.34
N VAL A 54 7.85 21.30 14.65
CA VAL A 54 6.96 20.27 15.24
C VAL A 54 5.56 20.25 14.60
N PRO A 55 4.87 21.38 14.39
CA PRO A 55 3.53 21.36 13.81
C PRO A 55 3.51 20.79 12.39
N GLU A 56 4.50 21.15 11.56
CA GLU A 56 4.62 20.71 10.18
C GLU A 56 4.94 19.21 10.10
N VAL A 57 5.90 18.76 10.91
CA VAL A 57 6.25 17.34 11.02
C VAL A 57 5.06 16.50 11.47
N ALA A 58 4.30 16.97 12.47
CA ALA A 58 3.11 16.29 12.95
C ALA A 58 2.00 16.20 11.90
N ALA A 59 1.82 17.26 11.09
CA ALA A 59 0.90 17.24 9.96
C ALA A 59 1.32 16.20 8.91
N ALA A 60 2.60 16.18 8.54
CA ALA A 60 3.13 15.22 7.57
C ALA A 60 3.01 13.77 8.04
N ILE A 61 3.34 13.47 9.31
CA ILE A 61 3.17 12.13 9.89
C ILE A 61 1.71 11.67 9.80
N ARG A 62 0.74 12.53 10.13
CA ARG A 62 -0.69 12.19 10.02
C ARG A 62 -1.08 11.87 8.58
N GLU A 63 -0.61 12.64 7.61
CA GLU A 63 -0.88 12.37 6.19
C GLU A 63 -0.26 11.04 5.74
N ILE A 64 0.98 10.75 6.14
CA ILE A 64 1.67 9.48 5.83
C ILE A 64 0.90 8.29 6.42
N LEU A 65 0.50 8.37 7.69
CA LEU A 65 -0.27 7.31 8.35
C LEU A 65 -1.61 7.07 7.66
N ARG A 66 -2.31 8.15 7.27
CA ARG A 66 -3.56 8.05 6.51
C ARG A 66 -3.34 7.35 5.16
N LEU A 67 -2.30 7.74 4.40
CA LEU A 67 -1.98 7.12 3.12
C LEU A 67 -1.60 5.64 3.26
N ASN A 68 -0.86 5.28 4.31
CA ASN A 68 -0.54 3.88 4.61
C ASN A 68 -1.79 3.05 4.91
N GLN A 69 -2.74 3.63 5.65
CA GLN A 69 -4.01 2.98 5.92
C GLN A 69 -4.79 2.71 4.62
N ASP A 70 -4.89 3.72 3.74
CA ASP A 70 -5.57 3.57 2.44
C ASP A 70 -4.94 2.45 1.58
N VAL A 71 -3.61 2.41 1.47
CA VAL A 71 -2.89 1.35 0.72
C VAL A 71 -3.14 -0.02 1.33
N SER A 72 -3.09 -0.13 2.67
CA SER A 72 -3.29 -1.39 3.38
C SER A 72 -4.72 -1.92 3.22
N GLU A 73 -5.71 -1.02 3.18
CA GLU A 73 -7.11 -1.38 2.98
C GLU A 73 -7.35 -1.92 1.56
N ILE A 74 -6.81 -1.27 0.54
CA ILE A 74 -6.89 -1.77 -0.85
C ILE A 74 -6.23 -3.15 -0.97
N GLY A 75 -5.06 -3.33 -0.36
CA GLY A 75 -4.35 -4.61 -0.37
C GLY A 75 -5.17 -5.73 0.25
N ARG A 76 -5.83 -5.45 1.40
CA ARG A 76 -6.71 -6.40 2.07
C ARG A 76 -7.92 -6.77 1.22
N GLN A 77 -8.60 -5.77 0.65
CA GLN A 77 -9.78 -5.99 -0.21
C GLN A 77 -9.41 -6.85 -1.43
N TYR A 78 -8.27 -6.55 -2.07
CA TYR A 78 -7.81 -7.31 -3.22
C TYR A 78 -7.44 -8.76 -2.86
N GLN A 79 -6.79 -8.97 -1.71
CA GLN A 79 -6.49 -10.31 -1.20
C GLN A 79 -7.78 -11.11 -0.93
N GLU A 80 -8.78 -10.50 -0.30
CA GLU A 80 -10.08 -11.12 -0.03
C GLU A 80 -10.80 -11.51 -1.32
N GLN A 81 -10.77 -10.64 -2.33
CA GLN A 81 -11.33 -10.92 -3.66
C GLN A 81 -10.66 -12.13 -4.32
N LEU A 82 -9.32 -12.16 -4.36
CA LEU A 82 -8.58 -13.27 -4.96
C LEU A 82 -8.89 -14.60 -4.28
N VAL A 83 -8.98 -14.62 -2.94
CA VAL A 83 -9.36 -15.82 -2.19
C VAL A 83 -10.77 -16.28 -2.54
N GLY A 84 -11.72 -15.35 -2.70
CA GLY A 84 -13.08 -15.64 -3.14
C GLY A 84 -13.14 -16.24 -4.55
N GLU A 85 -12.39 -15.67 -5.49
CA GLU A 85 -12.30 -16.17 -6.87
C GLU A 85 -11.72 -17.58 -6.95
N ILE A 86 -10.65 -17.86 -6.19
CA ILE A 86 -10.05 -19.19 -6.09
C ILE A 86 -11.07 -20.21 -5.54
N HIS A 87 -11.82 -19.83 -4.51
CA HIS A 87 -12.83 -20.70 -3.92
C HIS A 87 -13.96 -21.04 -4.90
N THR A 88 -14.52 -20.02 -5.58
CA THR A 88 -15.54 -20.22 -6.61
C THR A 88 -15.03 -21.07 -7.77
N GLY A 89 -13.79 -20.85 -8.21
CA GLY A 89 -13.15 -21.65 -9.25
C GLY A 89 -12.97 -23.12 -8.86
N ASN A 90 -12.59 -23.39 -7.60
CA ASN A 90 -12.50 -24.75 -7.08
C ASN A 90 -13.86 -25.46 -7.06
N ILE A 91 -14.91 -24.76 -6.61
CA ILE A 91 -16.29 -25.30 -6.63
C ILE A 91 -16.72 -25.60 -8.07
N GLY A 92 -16.47 -24.68 -9.01
CA GLY A 92 -16.80 -24.88 -10.41
C GLY A 92 -16.13 -26.13 -11.00
N ARG A 93 -14.83 -26.31 -10.74
CA ARG A 93 -14.09 -27.52 -11.17
C ARG A 93 -14.65 -28.80 -10.55
N ALA A 94 -14.97 -28.78 -9.26
CA ALA A 94 -15.56 -29.93 -8.58
C ALA A 94 -16.95 -30.28 -9.15
N ALA A 95 -17.79 -29.28 -9.42
CA ALA A 95 -19.10 -29.47 -10.05
C ALA A 95 -18.97 -30.05 -11.46
N THR A 96 -18.08 -29.50 -12.30
CA THR A 96 -17.81 -30.05 -13.65
C THR A 96 -17.33 -31.50 -13.59
N ALA A 97 -16.41 -31.83 -12.67
CA ALA A 97 -15.94 -33.20 -12.50
C ALA A 97 -17.07 -34.15 -12.05
N ALA A 98 -17.97 -33.70 -11.17
CA ALA A 98 -19.14 -34.48 -10.76
C ALA A 98 -20.10 -34.72 -11.94
N TYR A 99 -20.38 -33.70 -12.76
CA TYR A 99 -21.22 -33.85 -13.95
C TYR A 99 -20.62 -34.81 -14.98
N LEU A 100 -19.30 -34.72 -15.24
CA LEU A 100 -18.61 -35.63 -16.17
C LEU A 100 -18.61 -37.08 -15.68
N ASN A 101 -18.50 -37.30 -14.37
CA ASN A 101 -18.53 -38.64 -13.77
C ASN A 101 -19.95 -39.21 -13.62
N CYS A 102 -20.98 -38.37 -13.75
CA CYS A 102 -22.40 -38.77 -13.71
C CYS A 102 -23.07 -38.82 -15.10
N ALA A 103 -22.34 -38.51 -16.18
CA ALA A 103 -22.83 -38.68 -17.54
C ALA A 103 -22.83 -40.19 -17.90
N PRO A 104 -23.95 -40.77 -18.35
CA PRO A 104 -24.09 -42.20 -18.64
C PRO A 104 -23.30 -42.68 -19.85
#